data_AF-A0A4P6MN70-F1
#
_entry.id   AF-A0A4P6MN70-F1
#
_cell.length_a   1.000
_cell.length_b   1.000
_cell.length_c   1.000
_cell.angle_alpha   90.00
_cell.angle_beta   90.00
_cell.angle_gamma   90.00
#
_symmetry.space_group_name_H-M   'P 1'
#
loop_
_entity.id
_entity.type
_entity.pdbx_description
1 polymer ?
#
loop_
_entity_poly.entity_id
_entity_poly.type
_entity_poly.pdbx_seq_one_letter_code
_entity_poly.pdbx_strand_id
1 'polypeptide(L)'
;MTMTRFDPDTLSAPQRAALDDFAQSTKAPAVLVEVWRDGLSVSSAQGVVAEGSDMKASTENKIQAGSQTKMMTATLVLQLAAEGQVDLDAKLSDYVESSVLSGIANAEDATLRELLSHRSGIVDFDDVLGQSGIPTYLEQLLSDPTTPVGSDDLLEFVTGTPAHFAPGTDFRYSNTNYLLLEKLVEAVTGESFGAALESRVFNPSGMNDSSLDVPGHDDNRLSGYFDAFDRTLDVTDVPLTLGGAGGVVSTTSDLIRFMDALLVSRTLLASDQLEEMLTFLASDGTPSDAGAGLGLFSTTVYGQLFVGHAGGTLGHATLTLVHMESGTIVTAAATHYTADPDGFVLDVFARIFNDTAWADFDADTNQFDIAGTASEIDLSKTASGDTEVSLGDASLTLDGGLGDLDTSRFSFSDGSILWIGEDGRDRFDVLRDAREVRHADNQLVGRNGNDDLSGGHGNDKLVGGAGRDTMRGRDGNDTLEGGTGRDLIDAGTGDDLLRGGSGADLLIGRGGDDVIHGGKGDDLLIGGQGADRFVFQAGSGNDTILDFEAGSDVIDFSKTGLSFDDLRITKPASGLVQIEYGDDTLTLTWQNDAPSEDDFIF
;
A
#
# COMPACT_ATOMS: atom_id res chain seq x y z
N MET A 1 -14.96 19.39 -23.04
CA MET A 1 -13.53 19.11 -23.24
C MET A 1 -13.12 18.60 -21.89
N THR A 2 -13.26 17.29 -21.68
CA THR A 2 -12.93 16.63 -20.42
C THR A 2 -11.42 16.80 -20.26
N MET A 3 -10.96 17.49 -19.22
CA MET A 3 -9.53 17.69 -19.00
C MET A 3 -9.02 16.48 -18.22
N THR A 4 -8.20 15.66 -18.88
CA THR A 4 -7.57 14.47 -18.31
C THR A 4 -6.26 14.83 -17.63
N ARG A 5 -6.25 15.93 -16.87
CA ARG A 5 -5.05 16.42 -16.20
C ARG A 5 -4.97 15.85 -14.79
N PHE A 6 -4.01 14.97 -14.55
CA PHE A 6 -3.67 14.49 -13.21
C PHE A 6 -2.71 15.47 -12.56
N ASP A 7 -3.19 16.23 -11.58
CA ASP A 7 -2.37 17.12 -10.75
C ASP A 7 -2.49 16.65 -9.28
N PRO A 8 -1.55 15.83 -8.81
CA PRO A 8 -1.48 15.30 -7.45
C PRO A 8 -1.75 16.32 -6.36
N ASP A 9 -1.16 17.50 -6.45
CA ASP A 9 -1.32 18.52 -5.44
C ASP A 9 -2.73 19.09 -5.42
N THR A 10 -3.30 19.30 -6.61
CA THR A 10 -4.67 19.78 -6.78
C THR A 10 -5.69 18.71 -6.38
N LEU A 11 -5.48 17.45 -6.76
CA LEU A 11 -6.37 16.34 -6.42
C LEU A 11 -6.25 15.94 -4.95
N SER A 12 -5.11 16.17 -4.30
CA SER A 12 -4.92 15.91 -2.87
C SER A 12 -5.36 17.06 -1.97
N ALA A 13 -5.46 18.28 -2.49
CA ALA A 13 -5.77 19.46 -1.68
C ALA A 13 -7.11 19.36 -0.89
N PRO A 14 -8.22 18.86 -1.46
CA PRO A 14 -9.49 18.73 -0.74
C PRO A 14 -9.38 17.86 0.51
N GLN A 15 -8.81 16.66 0.38
CA GLN A 15 -8.66 15.69 1.46
C GLN A 15 -7.53 16.04 2.42
N ARG A 16 -6.41 16.62 1.96
CA ARG A 16 -5.36 17.15 2.85
C ARG A 16 -5.91 18.22 3.77
N ALA A 17 -6.74 19.12 3.24
CA ALA A 17 -7.36 20.17 4.06
C ALA A 17 -8.36 19.61 5.08
N ALA A 18 -9.13 18.58 4.73
CA ALA A 18 -10.01 17.90 5.70
C ALA A 18 -9.19 17.11 6.75
N LEU A 19 -8.09 16.49 6.33
CA LEU A 19 -7.17 15.74 7.20
C LEU A 19 -6.50 16.67 8.21
N ASP A 20 -6.03 17.84 7.77
CA ASP A 20 -5.45 18.88 8.63
C ASP A 20 -6.43 19.31 9.72
N ASP A 21 -7.70 19.56 9.36
CA ASP A 21 -8.75 19.97 10.29
C ASP A 21 -9.05 18.85 11.30
N PHE A 22 -9.16 17.61 10.83
CA PHE A 22 -9.44 16.47 11.70
C PHE A 22 -8.27 16.16 12.65
N ALA A 23 -7.03 16.13 12.14
CA ALA A 23 -5.81 15.89 12.91
C ALA A 23 -5.62 16.91 14.04
N GLN A 24 -5.99 18.18 13.82
CA GLN A 24 -5.94 19.22 14.85
C GLN A 24 -7.04 19.07 15.92
N SER A 25 -8.13 18.37 15.60
CA SER A 25 -9.30 18.21 16.48
C SER A 25 -9.27 16.93 17.30
N THR A 26 -8.44 15.97 16.92
CA THR A 26 -8.38 14.63 17.51
C THR A 26 -7.18 14.43 18.44
N LYS A 27 -7.23 13.37 19.25
CA LYS A 27 -6.11 12.89 20.06
C LYS A 27 -5.29 11.79 19.38
N ALA A 28 -5.73 11.32 18.21
CA ALA A 28 -5.09 10.21 17.51
C ALA A 28 -3.64 10.58 17.13
N PRO A 29 -2.64 9.78 17.53
CA PRO A 29 -1.25 9.99 17.12
C PRO A 29 -1.01 9.89 15.61
N ALA A 30 -1.89 9.19 14.89
CA ALA A 30 -1.90 9.13 13.44
C ALA A 30 -3.33 9.17 12.90
N VAL A 31 -3.49 9.85 11.77
CA VAL A 31 -4.72 9.86 10.97
C VAL A 31 -4.35 9.65 9.52
N LEU A 32 -5.10 8.77 8.86
CA LEU A 32 -4.94 8.38 7.47
C LEU A 32 -6.22 8.65 6.69
N VAL A 33 -6.09 9.01 5.42
CA VAL A 33 -7.19 9.03 4.47
C VAL A 33 -6.70 8.60 3.10
N GLU A 34 -7.54 7.86 2.40
CA GLU A 34 -7.32 7.47 1.02
C GLU A 34 -8.63 7.55 0.26
N VAL A 35 -8.55 8.15 -0.93
CA VAL A 35 -9.68 8.38 -1.82
C VAL A 35 -9.39 7.68 -3.12
N TRP A 36 -10.29 6.80 -3.53
CA TRP A 36 -10.18 6.10 -4.81
C TRP A 36 -11.36 6.39 -5.72
N ARG A 37 -11.08 6.49 -7.02
CA ARG A 37 -12.08 6.57 -8.08
C ARG A 37 -11.49 6.07 -9.38
N ASP A 38 -12.16 5.09 -9.99
CA ASP A 38 -11.89 4.60 -11.34
C ASP A 38 -10.40 4.23 -11.55
N GLY A 39 -9.80 3.54 -10.58
CA GLY A 39 -8.40 3.08 -10.63
C GLY A 39 -7.36 4.11 -10.17
N LEU A 40 -7.75 5.35 -9.89
CA LEU A 40 -6.89 6.34 -9.25
C LEU A 40 -7.10 6.30 -7.73
N SER A 41 -6.02 6.15 -6.96
CA SER A 41 -6.02 6.44 -5.52
C SER A 41 -5.29 7.75 -5.24
N VAL A 42 -5.71 8.48 -4.21
CA VAL A 42 -4.99 9.62 -3.65
C VAL A 42 -5.03 9.50 -2.13
N SER A 43 -3.86 9.24 -1.55
CA SER A 43 -3.66 9.02 -0.13
C SER A 43 -3.08 10.25 0.57
N SER A 44 -3.28 10.36 1.88
CA SER A 44 -2.63 11.33 2.74
C SER A 44 -2.62 10.82 4.18
N ALA A 45 -1.53 11.07 4.89
CA ALA A 45 -1.35 10.66 6.28
C ALA A 45 -0.74 11.79 7.12
N GLN A 46 -1.10 11.84 8.40
CA GLN A 46 -0.48 12.72 9.38
C GLN A 46 -0.18 11.98 10.66
N GLY A 47 0.86 12.47 11.34
CA GLY A 47 1.27 11.94 12.64
C GLY A 47 2.38 10.91 12.54
N VAL A 48 2.46 10.06 13.56
CA VAL A 48 3.57 9.13 13.78
C VAL A 48 3.07 7.72 14.04
N VAL A 49 3.89 6.72 13.72
CA VAL A 49 3.47 5.31 13.85
C VAL A 49 3.11 4.90 15.29
N ALA A 50 3.72 5.57 16.26
CA ALA A 50 3.46 5.43 17.69
C ALA A 50 3.79 6.74 18.40
N GLU A 51 3.10 7.04 19.50
CA GLU A 51 3.36 8.20 20.34
C GLU A 51 4.83 8.23 20.81
N GLY A 52 5.54 9.32 20.49
CA GLY A 52 6.97 9.49 20.81
C GLY A 52 7.94 8.87 19.79
N SER A 53 7.45 8.25 18.72
CA SER A 53 8.27 7.79 17.59
C SER A 53 8.66 8.96 16.69
N ASP A 54 9.86 8.89 16.08
CA ASP A 54 10.29 9.80 15.01
C ASP A 54 9.83 9.30 13.62
N MET A 55 9.28 8.07 13.53
CA MET A 55 8.78 7.50 12.27
C MET A 55 7.38 8.04 11.96
N LYS A 56 7.23 8.62 10.76
CA LYS A 56 5.95 9.13 10.27
C LYS A 56 5.00 8.00 9.91
N ALA A 57 3.72 8.21 10.16
CA ALA A 57 2.67 7.33 9.66
C ALA A 57 2.46 7.51 8.15
N SER A 58 2.07 6.44 7.46
CA SER A 58 1.67 6.41 6.06
C SER A 58 0.43 5.51 5.87
N THR A 59 -0.22 5.62 4.72
CA THR A 59 -1.36 4.75 4.33
C THR A 59 -0.96 3.29 4.10
N GLU A 60 0.34 3.02 3.91
CA GLU A 60 0.93 1.68 3.83
C GLU A 60 1.02 0.99 5.20
N ASN A 61 0.85 1.73 6.30
CA ASN A 61 0.83 1.11 7.62
C ASN A 61 -0.47 0.36 7.85
N LYS A 62 -0.35 -0.80 8.47
CA LYS A 62 -1.50 -1.62 8.83
C LYS A 62 -2.28 -1.01 9.99
N ILE A 63 -3.59 -1.19 9.94
CA ILE A 63 -4.56 -0.78 10.94
C ILE A 63 -5.47 -1.96 11.27
N GLN A 64 -6.04 -1.96 12.47
CA GLN A 64 -7.16 -2.86 12.76
C GLN A 64 -8.43 -2.29 12.12
N ALA A 65 -8.98 -2.98 11.12
CA ALA A 65 -10.19 -2.56 10.41
C ALA A 65 -11.44 -2.59 11.30
N GLY A 66 -11.38 -3.35 12.41
CA GLY A 66 -12.48 -3.49 13.35
C GLY A 66 -13.75 -3.98 12.66
N SER A 67 -14.89 -3.42 13.04
CA SER A 67 -16.20 -3.87 12.55
C SER A 67 -16.40 -3.87 11.03
N GLN A 68 -15.52 -3.25 10.24
CA GLN A 68 -15.50 -3.42 8.78
C GLN A 68 -15.31 -4.88 8.34
N THR A 69 -14.71 -5.71 9.19
CA THR A 69 -14.59 -7.18 9.02
C THR A 69 -15.95 -7.83 8.71
N LYS A 70 -17.05 -7.28 9.23
CA LYS A 70 -18.41 -7.80 8.99
C LYS A 70 -18.79 -7.83 7.52
N MET A 71 -18.32 -6.87 6.71
CA MET A 71 -18.56 -6.87 5.27
C MET A 71 -17.93 -8.10 4.60
N MET A 72 -16.74 -8.49 5.04
CA MET A 72 -15.99 -9.64 4.52
C MET A 72 -16.62 -10.96 4.99
N THR A 73 -17.01 -11.04 6.27
CA THR A 73 -17.76 -12.18 6.82
C THR A 73 -19.08 -12.39 6.09
N ALA A 74 -19.83 -11.31 5.82
CA ALA A 74 -21.08 -11.38 5.06
C ALA A 74 -20.85 -11.84 3.62
N THR A 75 -19.78 -11.35 2.98
CA THR A 75 -19.37 -11.78 1.64
C THR A 75 -19.11 -13.28 1.59
N LEU A 76 -18.37 -13.83 2.56
CA LEU A 76 -18.13 -15.28 2.65
C LEU A 76 -19.43 -16.08 2.75
N VAL A 77 -20.34 -15.68 3.64
CA VAL A 77 -21.62 -16.38 3.83
C VAL A 77 -22.48 -16.34 2.57
N LEU A 78 -22.49 -15.21 1.86
CA LEU A 78 -23.21 -15.06 0.60
C LEU A 78 -22.59 -15.88 -0.54
N GLN A 79 -21.25 -16.01 -0.60
CA GLN A 79 -20.59 -16.92 -1.53
C GLN A 79 -20.96 -18.38 -1.25
N LEU A 80 -20.97 -18.79 0.03
CA LEU A 80 -21.43 -20.13 0.41
C LEU A 80 -22.91 -20.37 0.05
N ALA A 81 -23.76 -19.33 0.14
CA ALA A 81 -25.15 -19.42 -0.29
C ALA A 81 -25.27 -19.59 -1.80
N ALA A 82 -24.50 -18.83 -2.60
CA ALA A 82 -24.44 -18.99 -4.05
C ALA A 82 -23.94 -20.38 -4.48
N GLU A 83 -23.04 -20.97 -3.71
CA GLU A 83 -22.52 -22.33 -3.91
C GLU A 83 -23.53 -23.42 -3.46
N GLY A 84 -24.65 -23.03 -2.86
CA GLY A 84 -25.67 -23.93 -2.33
C GLY A 84 -25.21 -24.70 -1.09
N GLN A 85 -24.16 -24.22 -0.41
CA GLN A 85 -23.65 -24.83 0.83
C GLN A 85 -24.48 -24.41 2.05
N VAL A 86 -25.04 -23.20 2.02
CA VAL A 86 -25.95 -22.68 3.04
C VAL A 86 -27.20 -22.08 2.42
N ASP A 87 -28.26 -21.94 3.22
CA ASP A 87 -29.48 -21.21 2.88
C ASP A 87 -29.62 -20.04 3.87
N LEU A 88 -29.78 -18.82 3.36
CA LEU A 88 -29.86 -17.62 4.20
C LEU A 88 -31.06 -17.64 5.16
N ASP A 89 -32.13 -18.34 4.79
CA ASP A 89 -33.35 -18.45 5.59
C ASP A 89 -33.36 -19.71 6.47
N ALA A 90 -32.31 -20.54 6.42
CA ALA A 90 -32.11 -21.65 7.33
C ALA A 90 -31.53 -21.19 8.68
N LYS A 91 -31.73 -22.00 9.71
CA LYS A 91 -31.27 -21.68 11.07
C LYS A 91 -29.78 -21.92 11.19
N LEU A 92 -29.10 -21.14 12.03
CA LEU A 92 -27.69 -21.39 12.33
C LEU A 92 -27.44 -22.82 12.86
N SER A 93 -28.37 -23.34 13.68
CA SER A 93 -28.31 -24.71 14.24
C SER A 93 -28.35 -25.82 13.20
N ASP A 94 -28.74 -25.53 11.97
CA ASP A 94 -28.75 -26.53 10.89
C ASP A 94 -27.31 -26.81 10.40
N TYR A 95 -26.35 -25.94 10.73
CA TYR A 95 -24.97 -26.00 10.27
C TYR A 95 -23.93 -26.05 11.40
N VAL A 96 -24.22 -25.43 12.54
CA VAL A 96 -23.30 -25.34 13.68
C VAL A 96 -23.76 -26.25 14.81
N GLU A 97 -22.82 -27.03 15.35
CA GLU A 97 -23.06 -27.99 16.44
C GLU A 97 -23.66 -27.32 17.69
N SER A 98 -24.66 -27.95 18.30
CA SER A 98 -25.35 -27.40 19.48
C SER A 98 -24.42 -27.12 20.66
N SER A 99 -23.26 -27.79 20.76
CA SER A 99 -22.28 -27.51 21.81
C SER A 99 -21.68 -26.10 21.72
N VAL A 100 -21.62 -25.52 20.52
CA VAL A 100 -21.13 -24.15 20.29
C VAL A 100 -22.23 -23.12 20.58
N LEU A 101 -23.49 -23.46 20.28
CA LEU A 101 -24.63 -22.54 20.42
C LEU A 101 -25.27 -22.56 21.82
N SER A 102 -25.02 -23.63 22.58
CA SER A 102 -25.71 -23.91 23.83
C SER A 102 -25.60 -22.76 24.84
N GLY A 103 -26.76 -22.21 25.20
CA GLY A 103 -26.87 -21.17 26.23
C GLY A 103 -26.77 -19.74 25.71
N ILE A 104 -26.50 -19.55 24.42
CA ILE A 104 -26.62 -18.26 23.74
C ILE A 104 -28.06 -18.09 23.27
N ALA A 105 -28.78 -17.13 23.84
CA ALA A 105 -30.19 -16.93 23.53
C ALA A 105 -30.39 -16.64 22.03
N ASN A 106 -31.42 -17.24 21.41
CA ASN A 106 -31.75 -17.18 19.98
C ASN A 106 -30.74 -17.84 19.00
N ALA A 107 -29.56 -18.28 19.43
CA ALA A 107 -28.56 -18.83 18.51
C ALA A 107 -29.02 -20.09 17.76
N GLU A 108 -29.90 -20.91 18.36
CA GLU A 108 -30.49 -22.10 17.71
C GLU A 108 -31.72 -21.79 16.84
N ASP A 109 -32.27 -20.58 16.93
CA ASP A 109 -33.54 -20.23 16.29
C ASP A 109 -33.41 -19.18 15.19
N ALA A 110 -32.42 -18.30 15.29
CA ALA A 110 -32.19 -17.25 14.31
C ALA A 110 -31.64 -17.81 12.99
N THR A 111 -32.14 -17.25 11.90
CA THR A 111 -31.70 -17.54 10.53
C THR A 111 -30.40 -16.81 10.21
N LEU A 112 -29.64 -17.30 9.23
CA LEU A 112 -28.39 -16.66 8.81
C LEU A 112 -28.62 -15.21 8.38
N ARG A 113 -29.72 -14.93 7.68
CA ARG A 113 -30.17 -13.58 7.28
C ARG A 113 -30.40 -12.67 8.49
N GLU A 114 -30.99 -13.18 9.57
CA GLU A 114 -31.22 -12.41 10.79
C GLU A 114 -29.91 -12.12 11.54
N LEU A 115 -28.93 -13.03 11.49
CA LEU A 115 -27.59 -12.75 12.02
C LEU A 115 -26.89 -11.64 11.21
N LEU A 116 -26.82 -11.83 9.89
CA LEU A 116 -26.18 -10.90 8.95
C LEU A 116 -26.76 -9.47 9.04
N SER A 117 -28.06 -9.35 9.28
CA SER A 117 -28.76 -8.07 9.32
C SER A 117 -28.97 -7.48 10.72
N HIS A 118 -28.37 -8.08 11.76
CA HIS A 118 -28.53 -7.66 13.16
C HIS A 118 -29.98 -7.67 13.67
N ARG A 119 -30.77 -8.65 13.20
CA ARG A 119 -32.17 -8.89 13.60
C ARG A 119 -32.35 -10.19 14.38
N SER A 120 -31.25 -10.81 14.81
CA SER A 120 -31.26 -12.05 15.60
C SER A 120 -31.80 -11.87 17.03
N GLY A 121 -31.70 -10.65 17.59
CA GLY A 121 -31.99 -10.36 19.00
C GLY A 121 -30.91 -10.85 19.99
N ILE A 122 -29.81 -11.42 19.49
CA ILE A 122 -28.67 -11.90 20.28
C ILE A 122 -27.94 -10.69 20.88
N VAL A 123 -27.64 -10.77 22.18
CA VAL A 123 -26.91 -9.71 22.91
C VAL A 123 -25.50 -9.51 22.35
N ASP A 124 -25.03 -8.27 22.35
CA ASP A 124 -23.63 -7.94 22.01
C ASP A 124 -22.72 -8.28 23.20
N PHE A 125 -21.55 -8.90 22.96
CA PHE A 125 -20.58 -9.15 24.03
C PHE A 125 -20.06 -7.84 24.66
N ASP A 126 -20.10 -6.72 23.92
CA ASP A 126 -19.76 -5.39 24.44
C ASP A 126 -20.78 -4.88 25.48
N ASP A 127 -22.03 -5.35 25.40
CA ASP A 127 -23.11 -4.95 26.32
C ASP A 127 -23.11 -5.80 27.62
N VAL A 128 -22.36 -6.90 27.68
CA VAL A 128 -22.33 -7.80 28.83
C VAL A 128 -21.40 -7.26 29.92
N LEU A 129 -21.98 -6.66 30.96
CA LEU A 129 -21.22 -6.09 32.07
C LEU A 129 -20.76 -7.13 33.08
N GLY A 130 -19.48 -7.03 33.44
CA GLY A 130 -18.84 -7.80 34.50
C GLY A 130 -19.15 -7.28 35.91
N GLN A 131 -18.44 -7.79 36.92
CA GLN A 131 -18.67 -7.42 38.33
C GLN A 131 -18.30 -5.97 38.62
N SER A 132 -17.28 -5.44 37.93
CA SER A 132 -16.86 -4.04 38.02
C SER A 132 -17.74 -3.06 37.24
N GLY A 133 -18.75 -3.55 36.50
CA GLY A 133 -19.68 -2.72 35.74
C GLY A 133 -19.15 -2.19 34.40
N ILE A 134 -18.02 -2.71 33.93
CA ILE A 134 -17.50 -2.54 32.56
C ILE A 134 -17.77 -3.82 31.76
N PRO A 135 -17.64 -3.80 30.42
CA PRO A 135 -17.73 -5.00 29.60
C PRO A 135 -16.86 -6.15 30.13
N THR A 136 -17.39 -7.36 30.09
CA THR A 136 -16.77 -8.55 30.73
C THR A 136 -15.42 -8.88 30.11
N TYR A 137 -15.29 -8.74 28.79
CA TYR A 137 -14.01 -8.94 28.10
C TYR A 137 -12.95 -7.92 28.55
N LEU A 138 -13.33 -6.66 28.79
CA LEU A 138 -12.44 -5.64 29.34
C LEU A 138 -12.05 -5.98 30.78
N GLU A 139 -12.99 -6.42 31.61
CA GLU A 139 -12.69 -6.87 32.97
C GLU A 139 -11.69 -8.03 32.96
N GLN A 140 -11.88 -9.01 32.06
CA GLN A 140 -10.96 -10.13 31.87
C GLN A 140 -9.56 -9.64 31.50
N LEU A 141 -9.44 -8.80 30.46
CA LEU A 141 -8.15 -8.24 30.00
C LEU A 141 -7.45 -7.41 31.08
N LEU A 142 -8.21 -6.65 31.88
CA LEU A 142 -7.65 -5.86 32.99
C LEU A 142 -7.20 -6.75 34.16
N SER A 143 -7.83 -7.90 34.35
CA SER A 143 -7.49 -8.85 35.42
C SER A 143 -6.27 -9.71 35.09
N ASP A 144 -6.13 -10.10 33.81
CA ASP A 144 -5.01 -10.88 33.29
C ASP A 144 -4.70 -10.44 31.84
N PRO A 145 -3.85 -9.40 31.67
CA PRO A 145 -3.56 -8.82 30.36
C PRO A 145 -2.71 -9.73 29.46
N THR A 146 -2.29 -10.90 29.95
CA THR A 146 -1.47 -11.85 29.18
C THR A 146 -2.26 -13.02 28.62
N THR A 147 -3.49 -13.22 29.09
CA THR A 147 -4.37 -14.28 28.60
C THR A 147 -5.10 -13.78 27.35
N PRO A 148 -4.90 -14.41 26.18
CA PRO A 148 -5.62 -14.02 24.97
C PRO A 148 -7.12 -14.20 25.15
N VAL A 149 -7.89 -13.27 24.60
CA VAL A 149 -9.35 -13.32 24.50
C VAL A 149 -9.70 -13.45 23.02
N GLY A 150 -10.32 -14.56 22.64
CA GLY A 150 -10.73 -14.82 21.26
C GLY A 150 -12.23 -15.02 21.10
N SER A 151 -12.65 -15.38 19.88
CA SER A 151 -14.06 -15.58 19.53
C SER A 151 -14.79 -16.53 20.48
N ASP A 152 -14.14 -17.63 20.90
CA ASP A 152 -14.76 -18.62 21.80
C ASP A 152 -15.00 -18.04 23.21
N ASP A 153 -14.06 -17.25 23.75
CA ASP A 153 -14.22 -16.58 25.04
C ASP A 153 -15.32 -15.50 24.99
N LEU A 154 -15.37 -14.75 23.89
CA LEU A 154 -16.39 -13.72 23.66
C LEU A 154 -17.80 -14.33 23.56
N LEU A 155 -17.93 -15.51 22.93
CA LEU A 155 -19.18 -16.28 22.90
C LEU A 155 -19.54 -16.83 24.30
N GLU A 156 -18.55 -17.20 25.12
CA GLU A 156 -18.79 -17.63 26.49
C GLU A 156 -19.38 -16.49 27.34
N PHE A 157 -18.92 -15.24 27.18
CA PHE A 157 -19.43 -14.09 27.94
C PHE A 157 -20.92 -13.85 27.77
N VAL A 158 -21.48 -14.11 26.58
CA VAL A 158 -22.92 -13.90 26.33
C VAL A 158 -23.80 -15.07 26.82
N THR A 159 -23.21 -16.18 27.24
CA THR A 159 -23.93 -17.38 27.67
C THR A 159 -24.80 -17.10 28.89
N GLY A 160 -26.07 -17.52 28.83
CA GLY A 160 -27.04 -17.30 29.90
C GLY A 160 -27.65 -15.90 29.94
N THR A 161 -27.22 -15.00 29.05
CA THR A 161 -27.79 -13.66 28.90
C THR A 161 -29.06 -13.73 28.03
N PRO A 162 -30.20 -13.16 28.47
CA PRO A 162 -31.43 -13.17 27.68
C PRO A 162 -31.30 -12.38 26.37
N ALA A 163 -31.97 -12.85 25.32
CA ALA A 163 -32.11 -12.11 24.07
C ALA A 163 -32.89 -10.80 24.29
N HIS A 164 -32.61 -9.80 23.46
CA HIS A 164 -33.31 -8.52 23.47
C HIS A 164 -34.74 -8.62 22.94
N PHE A 165 -34.92 -9.42 21.90
CA PHE A 165 -36.19 -9.62 21.19
C PHE A 165 -36.17 -10.96 20.45
N ALA A 166 -37.32 -11.37 19.89
CA ALA A 166 -37.38 -12.59 19.08
C ALA A 166 -36.77 -12.37 17.69
N PRO A 167 -36.15 -13.37 17.05
CA PRO A 167 -35.55 -13.20 15.73
C PRO A 167 -36.51 -12.57 14.71
N GLY A 168 -35.99 -11.63 13.92
CA GLY A 168 -36.69 -10.93 12.85
C GLY A 168 -37.64 -9.81 13.29
N THR A 169 -37.85 -9.61 14.59
CA THR A 169 -38.87 -8.66 15.09
C THR A 169 -38.40 -7.21 15.27
N ASP A 170 -37.11 -6.98 15.42
CA ASP A 170 -36.51 -5.66 15.66
C ASP A 170 -35.05 -5.66 15.19
N PHE A 171 -34.39 -4.50 15.25
CA PHE A 171 -32.98 -4.32 14.90
C PHE A 171 -32.16 -3.92 16.13
N ARG A 172 -31.04 -4.62 16.35
CA ARG A 172 -30.00 -4.19 17.29
C ARG A 172 -28.66 -4.75 16.88
N TYR A 173 -27.71 -3.84 16.67
CA TYR A 173 -26.32 -4.19 16.39
C TYR A 173 -25.78 -5.15 17.45
N SER A 174 -25.07 -6.18 17.00
CA SER A 174 -24.51 -7.23 17.85
C SER A 174 -23.30 -7.84 17.17
N ASN A 175 -22.11 -7.61 17.74
CA ASN A 175 -20.87 -8.25 17.30
C ASN A 175 -20.95 -9.79 17.41
N THR A 176 -21.67 -10.30 18.40
CA THR A 176 -21.87 -11.73 18.65
C THR A 176 -22.44 -12.46 17.43
N ASN A 177 -23.29 -11.82 16.63
CA ASN A 177 -23.79 -12.41 15.38
C ASN A 177 -22.66 -12.82 14.45
N TYR A 178 -21.63 -12.00 14.35
CA TYR A 178 -20.54 -12.21 13.41
C TYR A 178 -19.47 -13.18 13.93
N LEU A 179 -19.36 -13.34 15.25
CA LEU A 179 -18.62 -14.45 15.84
C LEU A 179 -19.31 -15.79 15.57
N LEU A 180 -20.64 -15.82 15.56
CA LEU A 180 -21.40 -17.02 15.20
C LEU A 180 -21.32 -17.33 13.70
N LEU A 181 -21.31 -16.31 12.85
CA LEU A 181 -21.10 -16.48 11.40
C LEU A 181 -19.67 -16.95 11.07
N GLU A 182 -18.66 -16.55 11.86
CA GLU A 182 -17.33 -17.18 11.80
C GLU A 182 -17.45 -18.70 12.01
N LYS A 183 -18.14 -19.14 13.08
CA LYS A 183 -18.31 -20.58 13.38
C LYS A 183 -19.08 -21.31 12.29
N LEU A 184 -20.05 -20.65 11.66
CA LEU A 184 -20.73 -21.18 10.47
C LEU A 184 -19.74 -21.43 9.34
N VAL A 185 -18.93 -20.44 8.98
CA VAL A 185 -17.95 -20.56 7.88
C VAL A 185 -16.99 -21.71 8.16
N GLU A 186 -16.45 -21.81 9.37
CA GLU A 186 -15.54 -22.89 9.77
C GLU A 186 -16.23 -24.27 9.70
N ALA A 187 -17.47 -24.38 10.17
CA ALA A 187 -18.22 -25.64 10.16
C ALA A 187 -18.56 -26.12 8.75
N VAL A 188 -18.94 -25.20 7.84
CA VAL A 188 -19.36 -25.53 6.48
C VAL A 188 -18.17 -25.82 5.58
N THR A 189 -17.10 -25.01 5.67
CA THR A 189 -15.92 -25.15 4.81
C THR A 189 -14.93 -26.22 5.30
N GLY A 190 -14.86 -26.44 6.61
CA GLY A 190 -13.83 -27.25 7.25
C GLY A 190 -12.45 -26.57 7.30
N GLU A 191 -12.36 -25.29 6.92
CA GLU A 191 -11.16 -24.46 6.98
C GLU A 191 -11.22 -23.52 8.18
N SER A 192 -10.07 -22.96 8.59
CA SER A 192 -10.09 -21.87 9.58
C SER A 192 -10.69 -20.61 8.95
N PHE A 193 -11.30 -19.75 9.76
CA PHE A 193 -11.89 -18.51 9.25
C PHE A 193 -10.88 -17.61 8.51
N GLY A 194 -9.65 -17.53 9.00
CA GLY A 194 -8.57 -16.79 8.33
C GLY A 194 -8.23 -17.36 6.94
N ALA A 195 -8.20 -18.68 6.78
CA ALA A 195 -7.95 -19.31 5.48
C ALA A 195 -9.11 -19.10 4.50
N ALA A 196 -10.35 -19.09 5.00
CA ALA A 196 -11.52 -18.77 4.19
C ALA A 196 -11.47 -17.31 3.71
N LEU A 197 -11.14 -16.35 4.59
CA LEU A 197 -10.93 -14.94 4.21
C LEU A 197 -9.84 -14.81 3.14
N GLU A 198 -8.68 -15.42 3.36
CA GLU A 198 -7.54 -15.33 2.45
C GLU A 198 -7.90 -15.83 1.04
N SER A 199 -8.47 -17.04 0.95
CA SER A 199 -8.73 -17.69 -0.33
C SER A 199 -9.93 -17.11 -1.10
N ARG A 200 -10.93 -16.57 -0.40
CA ARG A 200 -12.23 -16.19 -1.01
C ARG A 200 -12.51 -14.69 -1.00
N VAL A 201 -11.78 -13.90 -0.21
CA VAL A 201 -11.94 -12.44 -0.12
C VAL A 201 -10.64 -11.72 -0.43
N PHE A 202 -9.55 -12.01 0.28
CA PHE A 202 -8.31 -11.24 0.15
C PHE A 202 -7.65 -11.45 -1.21
N ASN A 203 -7.35 -12.70 -1.57
CA ASN A 203 -6.70 -13.00 -2.86
C ASN A 203 -7.54 -12.56 -4.07
N PRO A 204 -8.86 -12.85 -4.13
CA PRO A 204 -9.68 -12.43 -5.27
C PRO A 204 -9.84 -10.91 -5.41
N SER A 205 -9.68 -10.16 -4.31
CA SER A 205 -9.78 -8.70 -4.31
C SER A 205 -8.41 -8.00 -4.36
N GLY A 206 -7.30 -8.75 -4.42
CA GLY A 206 -5.95 -8.16 -4.40
C GLY A 206 -5.53 -7.54 -3.06
N MET A 207 -6.14 -7.96 -1.95
CA MET A 207 -5.81 -7.46 -0.60
C MET A 207 -4.56 -8.15 -0.02
N ASN A 208 -3.39 -7.78 -0.52
CA ASN A 208 -2.14 -8.50 -0.23
C ASN A 208 -1.55 -8.20 1.15
N ASP A 209 -1.98 -7.13 1.81
CA ASP A 209 -1.51 -6.67 3.11
C ASP A 209 -2.51 -6.93 4.24
N SER A 210 -3.55 -7.73 3.94
CA SER A 210 -4.64 -8.05 4.85
C SER A 210 -4.52 -9.43 5.46
N SER A 211 -4.87 -9.54 6.74
CA SER A 211 -4.86 -10.82 7.46
C SER A 211 -5.87 -10.81 8.60
N LEU A 212 -6.27 -12.00 9.06
CA LEU A 212 -6.92 -12.13 10.36
C LEU A 212 -5.89 -11.85 11.47
N ASP A 213 -6.25 -10.99 12.41
CA ASP A 213 -5.40 -10.57 13.52
C ASP A 213 -5.00 -11.78 14.37
N VAL A 214 -3.72 -11.83 14.71
CA VAL A 214 -3.14 -12.84 15.58
C VAL A 214 -2.47 -12.11 16.75
N PRO A 215 -2.60 -12.60 17.99
CA PRO A 215 -1.98 -11.94 19.13
C PRO A 215 -0.47 -11.75 18.92
N GLY A 216 -0.02 -10.49 18.90
CA GLY A 216 1.36 -10.10 18.59
C GLY A 216 1.41 -8.76 17.86
N HIS A 217 2.60 -8.16 17.83
CA HIS A 217 2.86 -6.92 17.10
C HIS A 217 3.42 -7.23 15.71
N ASP A 218 2.82 -6.64 14.68
CA ASP A 218 3.40 -6.53 13.33
C ASP A 218 4.15 -5.19 13.28
N ASP A 219 5.44 -5.19 12.96
CA ASP A 219 6.29 -3.98 12.96
C ASP A 219 5.77 -2.89 12.01
N ASN A 220 4.92 -3.23 11.03
CA ASN A 220 4.27 -2.27 10.12
C ASN A 220 2.87 -1.82 10.58
N ARG A 221 2.39 -2.24 11.76
CA ARG A 221 1.06 -1.87 12.29
C ARG A 221 1.16 -0.60 13.14
N LEU A 222 0.23 0.33 12.90
CA LEU A 222 0.11 1.52 13.74
C LEU A 222 -0.28 1.15 15.17
N SER A 223 0.32 1.84 16.14
CA SER A 223 -0.07 1.71 17.54
C SER A 223 -1.49 2.23 17.77
N GLY A 224 -2.28 1.52 18.57
CA GLY A 224 -3.66 1.90 18.88
C GLY A 224 -3.81 2.44 20.30
N TYR A 225 -4.69 3.44 20.48
CA TYR A 225 -4.84 4.15 21.75
C TYR A 225 -6.28 4.21 22.27
N PHE A 226 -6.44 4.09 23.59
CA PHE A 226 -7.72 4.09 24.28
C PHE A 226 -7.69 4.95 25.56
N ASP A 227 -8.71 5.76 25.79
CA ASP A 227 -8.85 6.51 27.03
C ASP A 227 -9.50 5.64 28.13
N ALA A 228 -8.75 5.33 29.19
CA ALA A 228 -9.25 4.65 30.38
C ALA A 228 -8.56 5.16 31.65
N PHE A 229 -9.28 5.17 32.77
CA PHE A 229 -8.74 5.58 34.07
C PHE A 229 -8.11 6.98 34.07
N ASP A 230 -8.75 7.95 33.40
CA ASP A 230 -8.30 9.33 33.24
C ASP A 230 -6.94 9.50 32.54
N ARG A 231 -6.54 8.52 31.71
CA ARG A 231 -5.32 8.58 30.88
C ARG A 231 -5.52 7.87 29.54
N THR A 232 -4.68 8.20 28.56
CA THR A 232 -4.58 7.46 27.31
C THR A 232 -3.65 6.26 27.50
N LEU A 233 -4.09 5.10 27.05
CA LEU A 233 -3.38 3.83 27.11
C LEU A 233 -2.98 3.42 25.71
N ASP A 234 -1.76 2.95 25.55
CA ASP A 234 -1.36 2.14 24.41
C ASP A 234 -1.98 0.74 24.56
N VAL A 235 -2.80 0.35 23.60
CA VAL A 235 -3.53 -0.92 23.57
C VAL A 235 -3.11 -1.79 22.38
N THR A 236 -1.98 -1.48 21.76
CA THR A 236 -1.50 -2.14 20.52
C THR A 236 -1.31 -3.63 20.68
N ASP A 237 -0.81 -4.07 21.84
CA ASP A 237 -0.45 -5.47 22.10
C ASP A 237 -1.41 -6.15 23.07
N VAL A 238 -2.62 -5.59 23.25
CA VAL A 238 -3.68 -6.26 24.00
C VAL A 238 -4.04 -7.53 23.22
N PRO A 239 -3.96 -8.74 23.83
CA PRO A 239 -4.16 -10.00 23.12
C PRO A 239 -5.65 -10.29 22.93
N LEU A 240 -6.36 -9.40 22.24
CA LEU A 240 -7.78 -9.50 21.93
C LEU A 240 -7.95 -9.71 20.43
N THR A 241 -8.63 -10.78 20.04
CA THR A 241 -9.06 -10.99 18.65
C THR A 241 -10.57 -10.94 18.58
N LEU A 242 -11.10 -10.20 17.60
CA LEU A 242 -12.54 -10.01 17.42
C LEU A 242 -13.11 -10.91 16.31
N GLY A 243 -12.30 -11.85 15.78
CA GLY A 243 -12.74 -12.86 14.83
C GLY A 243 -13.51 -12.31 13.63
N GLY A 244 -14.57 -13.00 13.23
CA GLY A 244 -15.47 -12.55 12.15
C GLY A 244 -16.23 -11.24 12.44
N ALA A 245 -16.21 -10.74 13.68
CA ALA A 245 -16.86 -9.49 14.05
C ALA A 245 -15.96 -8.27 13.88
N GLY A 246 -14.64 -8.41 13.99
CA GLY A 246 -13.76 -7.25 13.90
C GLY A 246 -12.27 -7.54 13.81
N GLY A 247 -11.91 -8.77 13.48
CA GLY A 247 -10.56 -9.29 13.61
C GLY A 247 -9.66 -9.06 12.41
N VAL A 248 -10.03 -8.30 11.39
CA VAL A 248 -9.14 -8.05 10.24
C VAL A 248 -8.17 -6.91 10.51
N VAL A 249 -6.91 -7.14 10.20
CA VAL A 249 -5.86 -6.13 10.06
C VAL A 249 -5.65 -5.89 8.56
N SER A 250 -5.57 -4.63 8.13
CA SER A 250 -5.56 -4.22 6.72
C SER A 250 -4.82 -2.89 6.55
N THR A 251 -4.58 -2.46 5.31
CA THR A 251 -4.23 -1.07 4.94
C THR A 251 -5.47 -0.32 4.43
N THR A 252 -5.36 1.00 4.23
CA THR A 252 -6.44 1.77 3.60
C THR A 252 -6.68 1.34 2.15
N SER A 253 -5.62 1.03 1.40
CA SER A 253 -5.70 0.58 0.01
C SER A 253 -6.38 -0.79 -0.12
N ASP A 254 -6.08 -1.73 0.77
CA ASP A 254 -6.73 -3.05 0.75
C ASP A 254 -8.23 -2.96 1.08
N LEU A 255 -8.62 -2.07 2.00
CA LEU A 255 -10.05 -1.81 2.26
C LEU A 255 -10.74 -1.19 1.03
N ILE A 256 -10.05 -0.33 0.28
CA ILE A 256 -10.55 0.21 -0.99
C ILE A 256 -10.73 -0.90 -2.02
N ARG A 257 -9.71 -1.75 -2.21
CA ARG A 257 -9.76 -2.88 -3.15
C ARG A 257 -10.91 -3.83 -2.85
N PHE A 258 -11.14 -4.14 -1.57
CA PHE A 258 -12.30 -4.90 -1.15
C PHE A 258 -13.62 -4.25 -1.57
N MET A 259 -13.75 -2.94 -1.31
CA MET A 259 -14.98 -2.21 -1.62
C MET A 259 -15.21 -2.03 -3.12
N ASP A 260 -14.14 -1.87 -3.92
CA ASP A 260 -14.24 -1.91 -5.38
C ASP A 260 -14.75 -3.27 -5.84
N ALA A 261 -14.05 -4.34 -5.47
CA ALA A 261 -14.37 -5.71 -5.82
C ALA A 261 -15.79 -6.11 -5.41
N LEU A 262 -16.29 -5.57 -4.29
CA LEU A 262 -17.64 -5.84 -3.80
C LEU A 262 -18.71 -5.01 -4.52
N LEU A 263 -18.55 -3.68 -4.60
CA LEU A 263 -19.65 -2.76 -4.93
C LEU A 263 -19.50 -2.04 -6.27
N VAL A 264 -18.27 -1.80 -6.72
CA VAL A 264 -17.98 -1.02 -7.93
C VAL A 264 -17.73 -1.96 -9.11
N SER A 265 -16.64 -2.74 -9.09
CA SER A 265 -16.34 -3.75 -10.12
C SER A 265 -17.16 -5.03 -9.97
N ARG A 266 -17.69 -5.30 -8.75
CA ARG A 266 -18.65 -6.39 -8.45
C ARG A 266 -18.16 -7.78 -8.87
N THR A 267 -16.89 -8.05 -8.58
CA THR A 267 -16.22 -9.32 -8.88
C THR A 267 -16.40 -10.36 -7.77
N LEU A 268 -16.73 -9.95 -6.53
CA LEU A 268 -16.80 -10.85 -5.37
C LEU A 268 -18.11 -11.65 -5.22
N LEU A 269 -19.23 -11.11 -5.70
CA LEU A 269 -20.56 -11.70 -5.53
C LEU A 269 -21.33 -11.75 -6.85
N ALA A 270 -22.10 -12.82 -7.04
CA ALA A 270 -23.10 -12.88 -8.09
C ALA A 270 -24.18 -11.81 -7.88
N SER A 271 -24.81 -11.35 -8.97
CA SER A 271 -25.73 -10.20 -8.92
C SER A 271 -26.93 -10.39 -8.00
N ASP A 272 -27.43 -11.61 -7.86
CA ASP A 272 -28.52 -11.97 -6.94
C ASP A 272 -28.08 -11.88 -5.47
N GLN A 273 -26.89 -12.39 -5.13
CA GLN A 273 -26.35 -12.26 -3.77
C GLN A 273 -26.03 -10.81 -3.41
N LEU A 274 -25.54 -10.04 -4.38
CA LEU A 274 -25.30 -8.61 -4.17
C LEU A 274 -26.62 -7.84 -3.95
N GLU A 275 -27.69 -8.19 -4.68
CA GLU A 275 -29.03 -7.62 -4.45
C GLU A 275 -29.56 -7.94 -3.04
N GLU A 276 -29.35 -9.17 -2.56
CA GLU A 276 -29.68 -9.57 -1.19
C GLU A 276 -28.88 -8.75 -0.16
N MET A 277 -27.58 -8.57 -0.39
CA MET A 277 -26.69 -7.80 0.50
C MET A 277 -27.11 -6.33 0.62
N LEU A 278 -27.54 -5.74 -0.50
CA LEU A 278 -27.93 -4.32 -0.63
C LEU A 278 -29.42 -4.08 -0.37
N THR A 279 -30.16 -5.08 0.12
CA THR A 279 -31.54 -4.87 0.57
C THR A 279 -31.54 -4.21 1.95
N PHE A 280 -31.49 -2.88 1.95
CA PHE A 280 -31.42 -2.07 3.16
C PHE A 280 -32.76 -1.93 3.85
N LEU A 281 -32.76 -2.18 5.16
CA LEU A 281 -33.92 -2.07 6.01
C LEU A 281 -33.64 -1.11 7.17
N ALA A 282 -34.59 -0.21 7.44
CA ALA A 282 -34.61 0.62 8.65
C ALA A 282 -34.75 -0.25 9.92
N SER A 283 -34.62 0.38 11.09
CA SER A 283 -34.74 -0.32 12.37
C SER A 283 -36.10 -1.00 12.55
N ASP A 284 -37.17 -0.42 11.98
CA ASP A 284 -38.52 -0.98 12.01
C ASP A 284 -38.79 -2.08 10.96
N GLY A 285 -37.77 -2.46 10.19
CA GLY A 285 -37.85 -3.51 9.17
C GLY A 285 -38.43 -3.06 7.84
N THR A 286 -38.69 -1.76 7.64
CA THR A 286 -39.16 -1.24 6.34
C THR A 286 -37.98 -0.95 5.40
N PRO A 287 -38.14 -1.10 4.06
CA PRO A 287 -37.11 -0.70 3.10
C PRO A 287 -36.70 0.77 3.26
N SER A 288 -35.40 1.05 3.25
CA SER A 288 -34.86 2.38 3.49
C SER A 288 -33.52 2.59 2.79
N ASP A 289 -33.31 3.77 2.19
CA ASP A 289 -32.02 4.16 1.61
C ASP A 289 -30.97 4.49 2.69
N ALA A 290 -31.39 4.61 3.96
CA ALA A 290 -30.53 4.68 5.13
C ALA A 290 -30.91 3.55 6.10
N GLY A 291 -30.12 2.49 6.13
CA GLY A 291 -30.46 1.29 6.88
C GLY A 291 -29.35 0.25 6.93
N ALA A 292 -29.68 -0.91 7.49
CA ALA A 292 -28.78 -2.06 7.57
C ALA A 292 -29.13 -3.07 6.47
N GLY A 293 -28.12 -3.46 5.69
CA GLY A 293 -28.15 -4.57 4.75
C GLY A 293 -27.61 -5.84 5.40
N LEU A 294 -26.99 -6.72 4.61
CA LEU A 294 -26.27 -7.89 5.12
C LEU A 294 -24.79 -7.53 5.31
N GLY A 295 -24.41 -7.17 6.54
CA GLY A 295 -23.02 -6.85 6.89
C GLY A 295 -22.48 -5.51 6.42
N LEU A 296 -23.34 -4.62 5.93
CA LEU A 296 -23.00 -3.27 5.55
C LEU A 296 -24.20 -2.34 5.80
N PHE A 297 -23.91 -1.04 5.83
CA PHE A 297 -24.88 0.01 6.09
C PHE A 297 -24.97 0.96 4.91
N SER A 298 -26.14 1.57 4.77
CA SER A 298 -26.34 2.69 3.87
C SER A 298 -26.69 3.96 4.62
N THR A 299 -26.33 5.08 4.03
CA THR A 299 -26.81 6.41 4.44
C THR A 299 -27.02 7.28 3.21
N THR A 300 -27.77 8.36 3.38
CA THR A 300 -28.00 9.34 2.32
C THR A 300 -27.50 10.70 2.77
N VAL A 301 -26.58 11.29 2.00
CA VAL A 301 -26.04 12.63 2.25
C VAL A 301 -26.32 13.49 1.02
N TYR A 302 -26.99 14.62 1.22
CA TYR A 302 -27.46 15.49 0.13
C TYR A 302 -28.30 14.80 -0.97
N GLY A 303 -28.99 13.72 -0.62
CA GLY A 303 -29.80 12.93 -1.56
C GLY A 303 -29.01 11.90 -2.37
N GLN A 304 -27.71 11.73 -2.07
CA GLN A 304 -26.83 10.76 -2.70
C GLN A 304 -26.62 9.55 -1.77
N LEU A 305 -26.57 8.35 -2.35
CA LEU A 305 -26.44 7.10 -1.60
C LEU A 305 -24.98 6.76 -1.31
N PHE A 306 -24.69 6.51 -0.03
CA PHE A 306 -23.41 6.01 0.45
C PHE A 306 -23.59 4.64 1.07
N VAL A 307 -22.66 3.73 0.80
CA VAL A 307 -22.68 2.36 1.31
C VAL A 307 -21.32 1.98 1.87
N GLY A 308 -21.29 1.35 3.04
CA GLY A 308 -20.04 0.87 3.64
C GLY A 308 -20.20 0.50 5.10
N HIS A 309 -19.15 0.67 5.89
CA HIS A 309 -19.16 0.30 7.30
C HIS A 309 -18.10 1.07 8.11
N ALA A 310 -18.47 1.53 9.30
CA ALA A 310 -17.55 2.07 10.30
C ALA A 310 -16.90 0.94 11.10
N GLY A 311 -15.62 1.03 11.43
CA GLY A 311 -14.90 0.04 12.20
C GLY A 311 -14.30 0.62 13.47
N GLY A 312 -14.63 0.02 14.62
CA GLY A 312 -13.94 0.30 15.88
C GLY A 312 -13.28 -0.96 16.44
N THR A 313 -12.07 -0.79 16.98
CA THR A 313 -11.44 -1.71 17.95
C THR A 313 -11.10 -0.95 19.22
N LEU A 314 -10.34 -1.54 20.15
CA LEU A 314 -9.88 -0.78 21.33
C LEU A 314 -8.98 0.40 20.96
N GLY A 315 -8.19 0.29 19.90
CA GLY A 315 -7.15 1.27 19.58
C GLY A 315 -7.35 2.03 18.28
N HIS A 316 -8.25 1.56 17.40
CA HIS A 316 -8.43 2.12 16.08
C HIS A 316 -9.90 2.48 15.82
N ALA A 317 -10.10 3.60 15.15
CA ALA A 317 -11.37 4.00 14.56
C ALA A 317 -11.19 4.16 13.05
N THR A 318 -12.08 3.59 12.27
CA THR A 318 -11.93 3.47 10.81
C THR A 318 -13.30 3.62 10.14
N LEU A 319 -13.32 4.02 8.87
CA LEU A 319 -14.53 4.08 8.08
C LEU A 319 -14.18 3.91 6.62
N THR A 320 -14.92 3.06 5.92
CA THR A 320 -14.90 3.03 4.45
C THR A 320 -16.31 3.24 3.91
N LEU A 321 -16.46 4.17 2.97
CA LEU A 321 -17.72 4.45 2.29
C LEU A 321 -17.52 4.52 0.78
N VAL A 322 -18.48 3.98 0.04
CA VAL A 322 -18.63 4.10 -1.41
C VAL A 322 -19.76 5.05 -1.70
N HIS A 323 -19.49 6.09 -2.49
CA HIS A 323 -20.51 6.89 -3.12
C HIS A 323 -21.05 6.17 -4.36
N MET A 324 -22.25 5.59 -4.25
CA MET A 324 -22.76 4.61 -5.22
C MET A 324 -22.98 5.19 -6.63
N GLU A 325 -23.16 6.51 -6.76
CA GLU A 325 -23.40 7.14 -8.05
C GLU A 325 -22.12 7.39 -8.85
N SER A 326 -21.00 7.67 -8.18
CA SER A 326 -19.71 7.91 -8.84
C SER A 326 -18.72 6.76 -8.74
N GLY A 327 -19.00 5.75 -7.91
CA GLY A 327 -18.04 4.69 -7.60
C GLY A 327 -16.86 5.16 -6.73
N THR A 328 -16.89 6.40 -6.23
CA THR A 328 -15.80 6.93 -5.40
C THR A 328 -15.80 6.27 -4.03
N ILE A 329 -14.65 5.76 -3.62
CA ILE A 329 -14.43 5.09 -2.34
C ILE A 329 -13.56 5.99 -1.47
N VAL A 330 -13.93 6.16 -0.21
CA VAL A 330 -13.09 6.86 0.77
C VAL A 330 -12.90 5.97 1.97
N THR A 331 -11.64 5.71 2.31
CA THR A 331 -11.24 5.03 3.54
C THR A 331 -10.51 6.02 4.43
N ALA A 332 -10.86 6.06 5.71
CA ALA A 332 -10.14 6.83 6.72
C ALA A 332 -9.87 5.97 7.96
N ALA A 333 -8.78 6.28 8.64
CA ALA A 333 -8.38 5.62 9.88
C ALA A 333 -7.75 6.60 10.86
N ALA A 334 -7.95 6.34 12.14
CA ALA A 334 -7.34 7.07 13.24
C ALA A 334 -6.92 6.10 14.34
N THR A 335 -5.74 6.32 14.91
CA THR A 335 -5.15 5.46 15.94
C THR A 335 -5.70 5.71 17.35
N HIS A 336 -6.94 6.18 17.48
CA HIS A 336 -7.57 6.34 18.79
C HIS A 336 -9.05 6.02 18.70
N TYR A 337 -9.57 5.20 19.62
CA TYR A 337 -10.96 4.72 19.55
C TYR A 337 -12.01 5.85 19.46
N THR A 338 -11.81 6.94 20.19
CA THR A 338 -12.73 8.09 20.19
C THR A 338 -12.52 9.07 19.03
N ALA A 339 -11.53 8.84 18.17
CA ALA A 339 -11.27 9.64 16.98
C ALA A 339 -12.16 9.19 15.81
N ASP A 340 -13.47 9.41 15.97
CA ASP A 340 -14.50 8.98 15.02
C ASP A 340 -14.32 9.64 13.63
N PRO A 341 -14.04 8.87 12.56
CA PRO A 341 -13.82 9.39 11.21
C PRO A 341 -15.11 9.72 10.44
N ASP A 342 -16.31 9.48 10.98
CA ASP A 342 -17.59 9.69 10.26
C ASP A 342 -17.71 11.11 9.69
N GLY A 343 -17.53 12.12 10.54
CA GLY A 343 -17.60 13.53 10.10
C GLY A 343 -16.46 13.91 9.15
N PHE A 344 -15.29 13.28 9.33
CA PHE A 344 -14.11 13.53 8.50
C PHE A 344 -14.30 13.01 7.07
N VAL A 345 -14.75 11.76 6.90
CA VAL A 345 -15.02 11.18 5.58
C VAL A 345 -16.09 11.97 4.83
N LEU A 346 -17.15 12.40 5.51
CA LEU A 346 -18.19 13.22 4.88
C LEU A 346 -17.68 14.61 4.47
N ASP A 347 -16.76 15.21 5.22
CA ASP A 347 -16.11 16.46 4.84
C ASP A 347 -15.19 16.28 3.61
N VAL A 348 -14.43 15.17 3.56
CA VAL A 348 -13.64 14.79 2.37
C VAL A 348 -14.52 14.72 1.13
N PHE A 349 -15.63 13.97 1.20
CA PHE A 349 -16.59 13.90 0.10
C PHE A 349 -17.17 15.25 -0.29
N ALA A 350 -17.57 16.07 0.70
CA ALA A 350 -18.14 17.38 0.43
C ALA A 350 -17.13 18.30 -0.29
N ARG A 351 -15.84 18.24 0.08
CA ARG A 351 -14.80 19.05 -0.57
C ARG A 351 -14.50 18.54 -1.98
N ILE A 352 -14.37 17.23 -2.17
CA ILE A 352 -14.16 16.60 -3.48
C ILE A 352 -15.30 16.91 -4.45
N PHE A 353 -16.55 16.78 -3.99
CA PHE A 353 -17.72 17.01 -4.85
C PHE A 353 -17.85 18.46 -5.31
N ASN A 354 -17.27 19.42 -4.56
CA ASN A 354 -17.24 20.83 -4.92
C ASN A 354 -15.94 21.23 -5.65
N ASP A 355 -15.00 20.31 -5.82
CA ASP A 355 -13.73 20.55 -6.48
C ASP A 355 -13.81 20.25 -7.98
N THR A 356 -13.44 21.23 -8.81
CA THR A 356 -13.54 21.10 -10.27
C THR A 356 -12.55 20.08 -10.84
N ALA A 357 -11.39 19.87 -10.20
CA ALA A 357 -10.44 18.88 -10.66
C ALA A 357 -11.02 17.47 -10.50
N TRP A 358 -11.63 17.18 -9.35
CA TRP A 358 -12.33 15.91 -9.13
C TRP A 358 -13.61 15.74 -9.97
N ALA A 359 -14.35 16.82 -10.20
CA ALA A 359 -15.57 16.77 -11.01
C ALA A 359 -15.30 16.51 -12.49
N ASP A 360 -14.20 17.08 -13.02
CA ASP A 360 -13.84 16.98 -14.44
C ASP A 360 -12.86 15.83 -14.75
N PHE A 361 -12.31 15.17 -13.72
CA PHE A 361 -11.39 14.04 -13.86
C PHE A 361 -12.14 12.79 -14.36
N ASP A 362 -11.55 12.14 -15.37
CA ASP A 362 -12.04 10.93 -16.02
C ASP A 362 -10.87 9.96 -16.18
N ALA A 363 -10.88 8.89 -15.37
CA ALA A 363 -9.82 7.90 -15.32
C ALA A 363 -9.93 6.83 -16.42
N ASP A 364 -11.05 6.77 -17.15
CA ASP A 364 -11.23 5.80 -18.23
C ASP A 364 -10.66 6.31 -19.57
N THR A 365 -9.90 7.40 -19.53
CA THR A 365 -9.33 8.01 -20.72
C THR A 365 -8.02 7.35 -21.10
N ASN A 366 -7.86 7.01 -22.37
CA ASN A 366 -6.62 6.42 -22.91
C ASN A 366 -5.43 7.41 -22.95
N GLN A 367 -5.55 8.60 -22.34
CA GLN A 367 -4.49 9.61 -22.31
C GLN A 367 -4.64 10.53 -21.09
N PHE A 368 -3.65 10.48 -20.20
CA PHE A 368 -3.51 11.37 -19.04
C PHE A 368 -2.41 12.39 -19.29
N ASP A 369 -2.70 13.67 -19.05
CA ASP A 369 -1.69 14.71 -18.93
C ASP A 369 -1.31 14.83 -17.45
N ILE A 370 -0.10 14.39 -17.07
CA ILE A 370 0.37 14.52 -15.69
C ILE A 370 0.97 15.93 -15.49
N ALA A 371 0.52 16.66 -14.48
CA ALA A 371 1.16 17.91 -14.05
C ALA A 371 2.53 17.60 -13.42
N GLY A 372 3.54 18.39 -13.75
CA GLY A 372 4.93 18.14 -13.32
C GLY A 372 5.81 17.71 -14.49
N THR A 373 6.95 17.09 -14.16
CA THR A 373 7.91 16.53 -15.12
C THR A 373 8.08 15.02 -14.90
N ALA A 374 8.44 14.27 -15.93
CA ALA A 374 8.73 12.84 -15.80
C ALA A 374 9.90 12.60 -14.83
N SER A 375 10.86 13.52 -14.76
CA SER A 375 11.99 13.45 -13.84
C SER A 375 11.61 13.57 -12.36
N GLU A 376 10.45 14.14 -12.04
CA GLU A 376 9.91 14.22 -10.68
C GLU A 376 9.19 12.94 -10.21
N ILE A 377 8.97 11.97 -11.11
CA ILE A 377 8.29 10.73 -10.77
C ILE A 377 9.26 9.74 -10.11
N ASP A 378 8.85 9.27 -8.93
CA ASP A 378 9.42 8.10 -8.30
C ASP A 378 8.56 6.88 -8.59
N LEU A 379 9.23 5.83 -9.07
CA LEU A 379 8.63 4.53 -9.29
C LEU A 379 9.07 3.63 -8.14
N SER A 380 8.16 3.37 -7.22
CA SER A 380 8.34 2.40 -6.14
C SER A 380 7.64 1.09 -6.51
N LYS A 381 8.08 0.01 -5.85
CA LYS A 381 7.23 -1.17 -5.70
C LYS A 381 6.53 -1.07 -4.36
N THR A 382 5.22 -1.25 -4.33
CA THR A 382 4.47 -1.45 -3.10
C THR A 382 4.90 -2.75 -2.41
N ALA A 383 4.49 -2.96 -1.16
CA ALA A 383 4.69 -4.24 -0.46
C ALA A 383 4.05 -5.43 -1.21
N SER A 384 2.95 -5.18 -1.93
CA SER A 384 2.28 -6.12 -2.83
C SER A 384 3.02 -6.40 -4.14
N GLY A 385 4.06 -5.63 -4.47
CA GLY A 385 4.84 -5.76 -5.70
C GLY A 385 4.27 -4.97 -6.89
N ASP A 386 3.21 -4.20 -6.68
CA ASP A 386 2.63 -3.31 -7.69
C ASP A 386 3.56 -2.12 -7.94
N THR A 387 3.54 -1.57 -9.15
CA THR A 387 4.29 -0.34 -9.42
C THR A 387 3.47 0.84 -8.96
N GLU A 388 4.01 1.55 -7.98
CA GLU A 388 3.48 2.80 -7.47
C GLU A 388 4.20 3.94 -8.19
N VAL A 389 3.40 4.82 -8.80
CA VAL A 389 3.88 6.02 -9.48
C VAL A 389 3.66 7.19 -8.53
N SER A 390 4.70 7.62 -7.83
CA SER A 390 4.62 8.68 -6.83
C SER A 390 5.12 10.01 -7.38
N LEU A 391 4.37 11.07 -7.09
CA LEU A 391 4.77 12.46 -7.32
C LEU A 391 4.59 13.24 -6.02
N GLY A 392 5.67 13.41 -5.27
CA GLY A 392 5.61 14.01 -3.93
C GLY A 392 4.86 13.11 -2.93
N ASP A 393 3.84 13.66 -2.27
CA ASP A 393 3.03 12.96 -1.26
C ASP A 393 1.82 12.21 -1.86
N ALA A 394 1.60 12.26 -3.17
CA ALA A 394 0.54 11.49 -3.82
C ALA A 394 1.12 10.33 -4.62
N SER A 395 0.50 9.16 -4.47
CA SER A 395 0.79 8.01 -5.28
C SER A 395 -0.38 7.66 -6.20
N LEU A 396 -0.06 7.33 -7.44
CA LEU A 396 -0.93 6.64 -8.37
C LEU A 396 -0.52 5.17 -8.33
N THR A 397 -1.35 4.33 -7.73
CA THR A 397 -1.20 2.87 -7.76
C THR A 397 -2.10 2.31 -8.84
N LEU A 398 -1.54 1.62 -9.83
CA LEU A 398 -2.30 0.96 -10.88
C LEU A 398 -2.55 -0.48 -10.48
N ASP A 399 -3.82 -0.85 -10.29
CA ASP A 399 -4.22 -2.21 -9.94
C ASP A 399 -3.89 -3.17 -11.10
N GLY A 400 -3.15 -4.25 -10.83
CA GLY A 400 -2.57 -5.14 -11.87
C GLY A 400 -1.17 -4.73 -12.36
N GLY A 401 -0.64 -3.61 -11.88
CA GLY A 401 0.63 -3.05 -12.29
C GLY A 401 0.60 -2.45 -13.71
N LEU A 402 1.73 -1.92 -14.15
CA LEU A 402 1.85 -1.21 -15.44
C LEU A 402 1.67 -2.09 -16.70
N GLY A 403 1.52 -3.41 -16.54
CA GLY A 403 1.37 -4.34 -17.65
C GLY A 403 0.05 -4.23 -18.41
N ASP A 404 -0.97 -3.60 -17.80
CA ASP A 404 -2.29 -3.40 -18.40
C ASP A 404 -2.44 -2.05 -19.12
N LEU A 405 -1.40 -1.20 -19.12
CA LEU A 405 -1.41 0.06 -19.87
C LEU A 405 -1.03 -0.18 -21.33
N ASP A 406 -2.01 -0.04 -22.22
CA ASP A 406 -1.91 -0.25 -23.68
C ASP A 406 -0.88 0.68 -24.40
N THR A 407 -0.26 1.63 -23.69
CA THR A 407 0.73 2.57 -24.27
C THR A 407 2.08 2.63 -23.57
N SER A 408 2.23 2.06 -22.37
CA SER A 408 3.40 2.15 -21.47
C SER A 408 4.13 3.50 -21.47
N ARG A 409 3.43 4.58 -21.81
CA ARG A 409 3.98 5.92 -22.06
C ARG A 409 3.02 6.95 -21.50
N PHE A 410 3.52 7.71 -20.54
CA PHE A 410 2.84 8.84 -19.92
C PHE A 410 3.45 10.13 -20.45
N SER A 411 2.61 11.14 -20.68
CA SER A 411 3.05 12.46 -21.14
C SER A 411 2.79 13.49 -20.05
N PHE A 412 3.72 14.44 -19.92
CA PHE A 412 3.69 15.45 -18.87
C PHE A 412 3.46 16.84 -19.44
N SER A 413 3.02 17.74 -18.57
CA SER A 413 2.67 19.12 -18.93
C SER A 413 3.85 19.95 -19.42
N ASP A 414 5.08 19.60 -19.05
CA ASP A 414 6.32 20.20 -19.54
C ASP A 414 6.77 19.63 -20.91
N GLY A 415 6.08 18.59 -21.38
CA GLY A 415 6.38 17.87 -22.61
C GLY A 415 7.33 16.69 -22.44
N SER A 416 7.77 16.35 -21.23
CA SER A 416 8.53 15.12 -20.96
C SER A 416 7.65 13.87 -21.01
N ILE A 417 8.29 12.70 -21.02
CA ILE A 417 7.59 11.42 -20.96
C ILE A 417 8.20 10.50 -19.93
N LEU A 418 7.34 9.66 -19.35
CA LEU A 418 7.73 8.45 -18.67
C LEU A 418 7.36 7.28 -19.57
N TRP A 419 8.34 6.45 -19.93
CA TRP A 419 8.12 5.20 -20.64
C TRP A 419 8.57 4.02 -19.80
N ILE A 420 7.78 2.95 -19.80
CA ILE A 420 8.04 1.76 -19.00
C ILE A 420 7.94 0.51 -19.90
N GLY A 421 8.93 -0.36 -19.82
CA GLY A 421 9.01 -1.62 -20.56
C GLY A 421 8.06 -2.69 -20.03
N GLU A 422 7.92 -3.75 -20.81
CA GLU A 422 7.26 -5.00 -20.42
C GLU A 422 8.28 -5.95 -19.76
N ASP A 423 7.82 -7.11 -19.28
CA ASP A 423 8.75 -8.19 -18.92
C ASP A 423 9.27 -8.84 -20.21
N GLY A 424 10.45 -8.44 -20.71
CA GLY A 424 10.89 -8.86 -22.04
C GLY A 424 12.18 -8.26 -22.58
N ARG A 425 12.26 -8.09 -23.90
CA ARG A 425 13.37 -7.39 -24.53
C ARG A 425 12.80 -6.19 -25.22
N ASP A 426 13.01 -5.03 -24.63
CA ASP A 426 12.41 -3.80 -25.08
C ASP A 426 13.40 -2.87 -25.75
N ARG A 427 12.86 -1.96 -26.54
CA ARG A 427 13.66 -0.95 -27.20
C ARG A 427 12.87 0.34 -27.32
N PHE A 428 13.38 1.38 -26.68
CA PHE A 428 12.80 2.72 -26.74
C PHE A 428 13.90 3.77 -26.96
N ASP A 429 13.81 4.52 -28.05
CA ASP A 429 14.74 5.61 -28.38
C ASP A 429 13.94 6.89 -28.56
N VAL A 430 14.05 7.84 -27.63
CA VAL A 430 13.29 9.10 -27.68
C VAL A 430 13.49 9.85 -29.00
N LEU A 431 14.70 9.84 -29.57
CA LEU A 431 14.97 10.51 -30.86
C LEU A 431 14.27 9.83 -32.05
N ARG A 432 13.82 8.58 -31.89
CA ARG A 432 13.13 7.82 -32.93
C ARG A 432 11.63 7.73 -32.66
N ASP A 433 11.27 7.43 -31.43
CA ASP A 433 9.96 6.95 -30.99
C ASP A 433 9.14 8.06 -30.31
N ALA A 434 9.79 9.15 -29.86
CA ALA A 434 9.15 10.30 -29.21
C ALA A 434 9.83 11.63 -29.62
N ARG A 435 9.97 11.86 -30.93
CA ARG A 435 10.75 13.00 -31.48
C ARG A 435 10.31 14.37 -31.00
N GLU A 436 9.03 14.51 -30.67
CA GLU A 436 8.41 15.71 -30.15
C GLU A 436 8.94 16.11 -28.77
N VAL A 437 9.43 15.15 -27.96
CA VAL A 437 9.91 15.36 -26.59
C VAL A 437 11.42 15.26 -26.45
N ARG A 438 12.15 15.15 -27.57
CA ARG A 438 13.60 14.94 -27.60
C ARG A 438 14.48 15.96 -26.87
N HIS A 439 13.96 17.03 -26.29
CA HIS A 439 14.71 18.03 -25.52
C HIS A 439 14.18 18.17 -24.09
N ALA A 440 13.24 17.32 -23.70
CA ALA A 440 12.63 17.30 -22.39
C ALA A 440 13.36 16.29 -21.50
N ASP A 441 13.20 16.42 -20.19
CA ASP A 441 13.82 15.56 -19.18
C ASP A 441 12.94 14.30 -19.00
N ASN A 442 13.28 13.21 -19.69
CA ASN A 442 12.45 12.00 -19.78
C ASN A 442 12.86 10.94 -18.76
N GLN A 443 11.94 10.02 -18.47
CA GLN A 443 12.23 8.84 -17.66
C GLN A 443 11.91 7.56 -18.44
N LEU A 444 12.86 6.62 -18.49
CA LEU A 444 12.71 5.33 -19.17
C LEU A 444 13.04 4.18 -18.21
N VAL A 445 12.18 3.16 -18.14
CA VAL A 445 12.38 2.00 -17.24
C VAL A 445 12.22 0.70 -18.00
N GLY A 446 13.24 -0.17 -18.05
CA GLY A 446 13.24 -1.45 -18.79
C GLY A 446 12.55 -2.62 -18.07
N ARG A 447 12.63 -2.67 -16.74
CA ARG A 447 12.11 -3.76 -15.88
C ARG A 447 12.91 -5.05 -16.02
N ASN A 448 12.34 -6.11 -16.59
CA ASN A 448 13.01 -7.41 -16.69
C ASN A 448 13.38 -7.69 -18.14
N GLY A 449 14.57 -8.25 -18.33
CA GLY A 449 15.11 -8.81 -19.55
C GLY A 449 16.24 -7.96 -20.14
N ASN A 450 16.36 -7.87 -21.47
CA ASN A 450 17.54 -7.24 -22.08
C ASN A 450 17.11 -6.08 -22.97
N ASP A 451 17.26 -4.87 -22.47
CA ASP A 451 16.63 -3.68 -23.02
C ASP A 451 17.61 -2.74 -23.73
N ASP A 452 17.10 -1.94 -24.67
CA ASP A 452 17.85 -0.91 -25.42
C ASP A 452 17.16 0.45 -25.25
N LEU A 453 17.60 1.23 -24.27
CA LEU A 453 16.99 2.48 -23.83
C LEU A 453 17.82 3.69 -24.30
N SER A 454 17.16 4.77 -24.74
CA SER A 454 17.85 6.01 -25.08
C SER A 454 17.04 7.28 -24.75
N GLY A 455 17.60 8.13 -23.88
CA GLY A 455 16.96 9.29 -23.24
C GLY A 455 16.66 10.45 -24.19
N GLY A 456 17.58 10.81 -25.08
CA GLY A 456 17.30 11.80 -26.12
C GLY A 456 18.17 13.04 -26.00
N HIS A 457 17.59 14.17 -25.66
CA HIS A 457 18.32 15.34 -25.18
C HIS A 457 17.52 15.86 -23.98
N GLY A 458 18.19 16.49 -23.02
CA GLY A 458 17.59 16.83 -21.73
C GLY A 458 18.26 16.04 -20.62
N ASN A 459 17.88 16.28 -19.38
CA ASN A 459 18.41 15.56 -18.23
C ASN A 459 17.53 14.33 -17.98
N ASP A 460 17.89 13.20 -18.57
CA ASP A 460 17.07 11.99 -18.60
C ASP A 460 17.40 11.03 -17.45
N LYS A 461 16.41 10.25 -17.00
CA LYS A 461 16.54 9.18 -15.99
C LYS A 461 16.26 7.82 -16.63
N LEU A 462 17.26 6.96 -16.72
CA LEU A 462 17.17 5.63 -17.33
C LEU A 462 17.42 4.54 -16.27
N VAL A 463 16.54 3.55 -16.22
CA VAL A 463 16.68 2.36 -15.35
C VAL A 463 16.54 1.10 -16.20
N GLY A 464 17.58 0.28 -16.27
CA GLY A 464 17.59 -0.99 -17.01
C GLY A 464 16.72 -2.03 -16.29
N GLY A 465 17.13 -2.39 -15.07
CA GLY A 465 16.45 -3.36 -14.25
C GLY A 465 17.19 -4.69 -14.24
N ALA A 466 16.54 -5.79 -14.62
CA ALA A 466 17.12 -7.11 -14.54
C ALA A 466 17.42 -7.72 -15.91
N GLY A 467 18.69 -7.77 -16.30
CA GLY A 467 19.20 -8.62 -17.37
C GLY A 467 20.42 -8.00 -18.03
N ARG A 468 20.40 -7.81 -19.35
CA ARG A 468 21.58 -7.28 -20.06
C ARG A 468 21.16 -6.10 -20.89
N ASP A 469 21.30 -4.93 -20.29
CA ASP A 469 20.73 -3.72 -20.81
C ASP A 469 21.77 -2.89 -21.56
N THR A 470 21.27 -2.06 -22.46
CA THR A 470 22.06 -1.07 -23.19
C THR A 470 21.36 0.26 -23.05
N MET A 471 22.00 1.22 -22.39
CA MET A 471 21.41 2.51 -22.08
C MET A 471 22.26 3.64 -22.65
N ARG A 472 21.58 4.66 -23.20
CA ARG A 472 22.21 5.86 -23.77
C ARG A 472 21.53 7.13 -23.31
N GLY A 473 22.19 7.92 -22.46
CA GLY A 473 21.64 9.20 -21.97
C GLY A 473 21.55 10.23 -23.11
N ARG A 474 22.70 10.50 -23.73
CA ARG A 474 22.99 11.43 -24.83
C ARG A 474 23.33 12.85 -24.34
N ASP A 475 22.57 13.88 -24.70
CA ASP A 475 22.95 15.26 -24.36
C ASP A 475 22.17 15.72 -23.13
N GLY A 476 22.84 16.10 -22.05
CA GLY A 476 22.24 16.57 -20.80
C GLY A 476 22.87 15.89 -19.60
N ASN A 477 22.49 16.30 -18.39
CA ASN A 477 23.01 15.73 -17.16
C ASN A 477 22.10 14.55 -16.76
N ASP A 478 22.48 13.35 -17.18
CA ASP A 478 21.65 12.16 -17.12
C ASP A 478 21.90 11.32 -15.85
N THR A 479 20.90 10.55 -15.44
CA THR A 479 21.03 9.53 -14.39
C THR A 479 20.71 8.15 -14.97
N LEU A 480 21.66 7.23 -14.93
CA LEU A 480 21.54 5.89 -15.52
C LEU A 480 21.85 4.78 -14.50
N GLU A 481 20.93 3.84 -14.31
CA GLU A 481 21.08 2.69 -13.41
C GLU A 481 20.84 1.36 -14.14
N GLY A 482 21.87 0.51 -14.24
CA GLY A 482 21.83 -0.77 -14.95
C GLY A 482 20.97 -1.80 -14.24
N GLY A 483 21.26 -2.04 -12.97
CA GLY A 483 20.49 -2.93 -12.10
C GLY A 483 21.19 -4.27 -11.91
N THR A 484 20.63 -5.37 -12.40
CA THR A 484 21.25 -6.69 -12.31
C THR A 484 21.58 -7.26 -13.67
N GLY A 485 22.79 -7.79 -13.84
CA GLY A 485 23.18 -8.63 -14.94
C GLY A 485 24.44 -8.14 -15.64
N ARG A 486 24.41 -7.76 -16.92
CA ARG A 486 25.65 -7.23 -17.53
C ARG A 486 25.30 -6.12 -18.48
N ASP A 487 25.49 -4.91 -18.02
CA ASP A 487 24.93 -3.74 -18.64
C ASP A 487 25.98 -2.96 -19.40
N LEU A 488 25.51 -2.23 -20.40
CA LEU A 488 26.29 -1.26 -21.17
C LEU A 488 25.64 0.10 -20.97
N ILE A 489 26.31 0.98 -20.24
CA ILE A 489 25.85 2.34 -19.93
C ILE A 489 26.76 3.33 -20.65
N ASP A 490 26.16 4.16 -21.49
CA ASP A 490 26.83 5.23 -22.23
C ASP A 490 26.09 6.55 -21.93
N ALA A 491 26.63 7.37 -21.04
CA ALA A 491 25.91 8.51 -20.49
C ALA A 491 25.80 9.65 -21.50
N GLY A 492 26.90 10.13 -22.08
CA GLY A 492 26.80 10.97 -23.28
C GLY A 492 27.61 12.26 -23.22
N THR A 493 26.96 13.38 -23.00
CA THR A 493 27.61 14.66 -22.73
C THR A 493 26.79 15.41 -21.70
N GLY A 494 27.43 15.97 -20.69
CA GLY A 494 26.79 16.54 -19.51
C GLY A 494 27.42 15.94 -18.26
N ASP A 495 27.10 16.48 -17.10
CA ASP A 495 27.61 15.96 -15.84
C ASP A 495 26.68 14.82 -15.38
N ASP A 496 27.10 13.58 -15.62
CA ASP A 496 26.22 12.40 -15.52
C ASP A 496 26.41 11.60 -14.22
N LEU A 497 25.38 10.85 -13.82
CA LEU A 497 25.44 9.86 -12.73
C LEU A 497 25.19 8.44 -13.26
N LEU A 498 26.20 7.59 -13.20
CA LEU A 498 26.15 6.21 -13.68
C LEU A 498 26.25 5.20 -12.54
N ARG A 499 25.36 4.20 -12.55
CA ARG A 499 25.36 3.07 -11.62
C ARG A 499 25.20 1.76 -12.39
N GLY A 500 26.19 0.86 -12.33
CA GLY A 500 26.12 -0.45 -12.99
C GLY A 500 25.17 -1.37 -12.25
N GLY A 501 25.40 -1.53 -10.95
CA GLY A 501 24.54 -2.29 -10.06
C GLY A 501 25.18 -3.61 -9.69
N SER A 502 24.72 -4.73 -10.21
CA SER A 502 25.32 -6.04 -9.95
C SER A 502 25.61 -6.78 -11.23
N GLY A 503 26.79 -7.38 -11.30
CA GLY A 503 27.31 -8.10 -12.44
C GLY A 503 28.50 -7.37 -13.07
N ALA A 504 28.86 -7.70 -14.31
CA ALA A 504 30.15 -7.28 -14.87
C ALA A 504 29.95 -6.21 -15.94
N ASP A 505 29.77 -4.97 -15.52
CA ASP A 505 29.19 -3.89 -16.32
C ASP A 505 30.25 -3.09 -17.10
N LEU A 506 29.80 -2.35 -18.12
CA LEU A 506 30.61 -1.36 -18.85
C LEU A 506 29.93 0.01 -18.76
N LEU A 507 30.57 0.93 -18.04
CA LEU A 507 30.09 2.30 -17.81
C LEU A 507 31.00 3.30 -18.53
N ILE A 508 30.40 4.19 -19.31
CA ILE A 508 31.10 5.20 -20.12
C ILE A 508 30.44 6.56 -19.87
N GLY A 509 31.12 7.46 -19.15
CA GLY A 509 30.63 8.82 -18.88
C GLY A 509 30.68 9.71 -20.13
N ARG A 510 31.82 9.69 -20.81
CA ARG A 510 32.22 10.42 -22.02
C ARG A 510 32.62 11.87 -21.82
N GLY A 511 31.74 12.77 -21.38
CA GLY A 511 32.09 14.19 -21.41
C GLY A 511 31.27 15.04 -20.47
N GLY A 512 31.91 15.68 -19.51
CA GLY A 512 31.32 16.35 -18.37
C GLY A 512 31.98 15.82 -17.09
N ASP A 513 31.66 16.41 -15.94
CA ASP A 513 32.22 15.93 -14.68
C ASP A 513 31.33 14.80 -14.13
N ASP A 514 31.69 13.55 -14.44
CA ASP A 514 30.81 12.40 -14.23
C ASP A 514 31.01 11.73 -12.85
N VAL A 515 29.95 11.12 -12.32
CA VAL A 515 30.01 10.25 -11.13
C VAL A 515 29.68 8.82 -11.53
N ILE A 516 30.66 7.93 -11.39
CA ILE A 516 30.60 6.55 -11.90
C ILE A 516 30.74 5.55 -10.75
N HIS A 517 29.74 4.69 -10.59
CA HIS A 517 29.73 3.59 -9.62
C HIS A 517 29.46 2.27 -10.34
N GLY A 518 30.48 1.41 -10.46
CA GLY A 518 30.32 0.09 -11.07
C GLY A 518 29.31 -0.77 -10.30
N GLY A 519 29.43 -0.80 -8.98
CA GLY A 519 28.55 -1.57 -8.12
C GLY A 519 29.26 -2.83 -7.66
N LYS A 520 28.61 -3.99 -7.78
CA LYS A 520 29.17 -5.31 -7.45
C LYS A 520 29.52 -6.07 -8.72
N GLY A 521 30.74 -6.57 -8.83
CA GLY A 521 31.17 -7.48 -9.87
C GLY A 521 32.53 -7.08 -10.41
N ASP A 522 32.86 -7.43 -11.64
CA ASP A 522 34.14 -7.03 -12.21
C ASP A 522 33.84 -6.04 -13.34
N ASP A 523 33.84 -4.74 -13.01
CA ASP A 523 33.34 -3.69 -13.88
C ASP A 523 34.43 -3.01 -14.72
N LEU A 524 34.02 -2.45 -15.85
CA LEU A 524 34.86 -1.66 -16.74
C LEU A 524 34.34 -0.22 -16.80
N LEU A 525 35.14 0.72 -16.31
CA LEU A 525 34.74 2.11 -16.12
C LEU A 525 35.58 3.02 -17.04
N ILE A 526 34.91 3.96 -17.70
CA ILE A 526 35.51 4.98 -18.56
C ILE A 526 34.90 6.33 -18.16
N GLY A 527 35.73 7.25 -17.64
CA GLY A 527 35.31 8.60 -17.27
C GLY A 527 35.05 9.44 -18.51
N GLY A 528 36.11 9.70 -19.27
CA GLY A 528 36.06 10.45 -20.50
C GLY A 528 36.71 11.83 -20.36
N GLN A 529 36.02 12.88 -20.79
CA GLN A 529 36.49 14.26 -20.64
C GLN A 529 35.83 14.88 -19.42
N GLY A 530 36.61 15.40 -18.48
CA GLY A 530 36.05 16.08 -17.31
C GLY A 530 36.90 15.81 -16.08
N ALA A 531 36.40 16.23 -14.93
CA ALA A 531 36.90 15.81 -13.63
C ALA A 531 35.97 14.73 -13.07
N ASP A 532 36.31 13.47 -13.30
CA ASP A 532 35.41 12.35 -13.02
C ASP A 532 35.61 11.79 -11.61
N ARG A 533 34.52 11.32 -10.99
CA ARG A 533 34.51 10.67 -9.69
C ARG A 533 34.13 9.20 -9.83
N PHE A 534 35.06 8.31 -9.53
CA PHE A 534 34.83 6.87 -9.49
C PHE A 534 34.57 6.42 -8.05
N VAL A 535 33.34 5.99 -7.76
CA VAL A 535 32.90 5.64 -6.41
C VAL A 535 32.97 4.14 -6.18
N PHE A 536 33.56 3.73 -5.06
CA PHE A 536 33.71 2.32 -4.65
C PHE A 536 33.15 2.08 -3.25
N GLN A 537 32.68 0.86 -3.04
CA GLN A 537 32.17 0.37 -1.77
C GLN A 537 32.75 -1.03 -1.46
N ALA A 538 32.51 -1.52 -0.25
CA ALA A 538 32.95 -2.87 0.11
C ALA A 538 32.20 -3.93 -0.70
N GLY A 539 32.93 -4.88 -1.28
CA GLY A 539 32.37 -5.93 -2.14
C GLY A 539 32.08 -5.45 -3.55
N SER A 540 32.79 -4.41 -4.01
CA SER A 540 32.68 -3.94 -5.39
C SER A 540 33.26 -4.93 -6.39
N GLY A 541 34.26 -5.73 -6.01
CA GLY A 541 34.91 -6.73 -6.85
C GLY A 541 36.18 -6.24 -7.53
N ASN A 542 36.50 -6.75 -8.73
CA ASN A 542 37.75 -6.44 -9.42
C ASN A 542 37.55 -5.50 -10.61
N ASP A 543 37.48 -4.21 -10.30
CA ASP A 543 37.13 -3.19 -11.28
C ASP A 543 38.35 -2.66 -12.06
N THR A 544 38.08 -2.13 -13.25
CA THR A 544 39.10 -1.56 -14.12
C THR A 544 38.67 -0.18 -14.62
N ILE A 545 39.46 0.86 -14.33
CA ILE A 545 39.30 2.19 -14.95
C ILE A 545 40.25 2.30 -16.15
N LEU A 546 39.70 2.67 -17.31
CA LEU A 546 40.43 2.69 -18.56
C LEU A 546 41.19 3.98 -18.86
N ASP A 547 40.82 5.11 -18.26
CA ASP A 547 41.32 6.42 -18.67
C ASP A 547 41.59 7.39 -17.52
N PHE A 548 41.72 6.89 -16.28
CA PHE A 548 41.98 7.70 -15.09
C PHE A 548 43.11 8.74 -15.25
N GLU A 549 42.77 10.02 -15.12
CA GLU A 549 43.68 11.17 -15.19
C GLU A 549 43.93 11.75 -13.79
N ALA A 550 45.09 11.38 -13.20
CA ALA A 550 45.50 11.91 -11.90
C ALA A 550 45.58 13.45 -11.88
N GLY A 551 45.07 14.06 -10.81
CA GLY A 551 44.94 15.50 -10.64
C GLY A 551 43.73 16.14 -11.33
N SER A 552 42.95 15.37 -12.10
CA SER A 552 41.64 15.75 -12.63
C SER A 552 40.56 14.87 -12.02
N ASP A 553 40.74 13.56 -12.12
CA ASP A 553 39.80 12.55 -11.63
C ASP A 553 40.08 12.20 -10.16
N VAL A 554 39.06 11.68 -9.50
CA VAL A 554 39.12 11.24 -8.10
C VAL A 554 38.55 9.83 -7.92
N ILE A 555 39.20 9.06 -7.04
CA ILE A 555 38.73 7.75 -6.58
C ILE A 555 38.11 7.94 -5.20
N ASP A 556 36.81 7.67 -5.10
CA ASP A 556 36.03 7.88 -3.89
C ASP A 556 35.77 6.57 -3.15
N PHE A 557 36.43 6.43 -1.99
CA PHE A 557 36.26 5.35 -1.03
C PHE A 557 35.42 5.74 0.18
N SER A 558 34.73 6.88 0.17
CA SER A 558 33.96 7.36 1.33
C SER A 558 32.83 6.43 1.80
N LYS A 559 32.44 5.46 0.97
CA LYS A 559 31.46 4.42 1.30
C LYS A 559 32.06 3.14 1.90
N THR A 560 33.38 3.05 1.99
CA THR A 560 34.09 1.86 2.50
C THR A 560 34.44 1.95 3.98
N GLY A 561 34.56 3.16 4.52
CA GLY A 561 35.11 3.40 5.87
C GLY A 561 36.64 3.19 5.97
N LEU A 562 37.32 3.06 4.84
CA LEU A 562 38.78 2.97 4.75
C LEU A 562 39.43 4.35 4.84
N SER A 563 40.74 4.36 5.04
CA SER A 563 41.63 5.51 4.90
C SER A 563 42.70 5.24 3.85
N PHE A 564 43.47 6.27 3.48
CA PHE A 564 44.57 6.12 2.52
C PHE A 564 45.61 5.07 2.95
N ASP A 565 45.87 4.97 4.26
CA ASP A 565 46.82 4.01 4.83
C ASP A 565 46.36 2.54 4.70
N ASP A 566 45.06 2.30 4.46
CA ASP A 566 44.50 0.97 4.27
C ASP A 566 44.65 0.46 2.83
N LEU A 567 45.04 1.33 1.89
CA LEU A 567 45.21 0.99 0.49
C LEU A 567 46.59 0.39 0.21
N ARG A 568 46.62 -0.67 -0.60
CA ARG A 568 47.87 -1.22 -1.13
C ARG A 568 47.99 -0.94 -2.61
N ILE A 569 48.75 0.09 -2.94
CA ILE A 569 49.02 0.53 -4.31
C ILE A 569 50.29 -0.12 -4.85
N THR A 570 50.18 -0.89 -5.93
CA THR A 570 51.30 -1.54 -6.59
C THR A 570 51.32 -1.25 -8.09
N LYS A 571 52.51 -1.16 -8.68
CA LYS A 571 52.71 -1.11 -10.14
C LYS A 571 53.59 -2.30 -10.54
N PRO A 572 53.02 -3.45 -10.90
CA PRO A 572 53.81 -4.63 -11.24
C PRO A 572 54.56 -4.42 -12.56
N ALA A 573 55.51 -5.30 -12.89
CA ALA A 573 56.24 -5.23 -14.16
C ALA A 573 55.34 -5.36 -15.41
N SER A 574 54.07 -5.74 -15.23
CA SER A 574 53.00 -5.72 -16.25
C SER A 574 52.55 -4.30 -16.65
N GLY A 575 52.91 -3.27 -15.86
CA GLY A 575 52.78 -1.86 -16.23
C GLY A 575 51.53 -1.14 -15.74
N LEU A 576 50.49 -1.86 -15.31
CA LEU A 576 49.23 -1.28 -14.81
C LEU A 576 49.33 -0.98 -13.31
N VAL A 577 48.63 0.05 -12.83
CA VAL A 577 48.54 0.33 -11.38
C VAL A 577 47.42 -0.53 -10.81
N GLN A 578 47.66 -1.18 -9.68
CA GLN A 578 46.70 -1.98 -8.94
C GLN A 578 46.56 -1.43 -7.53
N ILE A 579 45.33 -1.23 -7.08
CA ILE A 579 44.96 -0.75 -5.76
C ILE A 579 44.15 -1.85 -5.09
N GLU A 580 44.75 -2.53 -4.12
CA GLU A 580 44.05 -3.54 -3.32
C GLU A 580 43.41 -2.81 -2.11
N TYR A 581 42.11 -3.05 -1.88
CA TYR A 581 41.33 -2.47 -0.77
C TYR A 581 40.38 -3.53 -0.20
N GLY A 582 40.62 -3.97 1.04
CA GLY A 582 39.92 -5.13 1.59
C GLY A 582 40.19 -6.41 0.78
N ASP A 583 39.13 -7.05 0.28
CA ASP A 583 39.19 -8.24 -0.59
C ASP A 583 39.07 -7.90 -2.09
N ASP A 584 38.90 -6.62 -2.42
CA ASP A 584 38.64 -6.10 -3.77
C ASP A 584 39.91 -5.51 -4.41
N THR A 585 39.91 -5.34 -5.74
CA THR A 585 41.07 -4.79 -6.48
C THR A 585 40.63 -3.84 -7.59
N LEU A 586 41.15 -2.62 -7.57
CA LEU A 586 41.00 -1.65 -8.66
C LEU A 586 42.24 -1.64 -9.56
N THR A 587 42.05 -1.77 -10.87
CA THR A 587 43.11 -1.67 -11.88
C THR A 587 42.99 -0.38 -12.70
N LEU A 588 44.07 0.40 -12.78
CA LEU A 588 44.14 1.59 -13.63
C LEU A 588 45.03 1.30 -14.84
N THR A 589 44.47 1.43 -16.05
CA THR A 589 45.17 0.95 -17.26
C THR A 589 45.94 2.01 -18.05
N TRP A 590 45.61 3.30 -17.85
CA TRP A 590 46.20 4.41 -18.61
C TRP A 590 46.82 5.47 -17.71
N GLN A 591 47.83 5.05 -16.91
CA GLN A 591 48.51 5.95 -15.97
C GLN A 591 50.04 5.87 -16.10
N ASN A 592 50.67 7.04 -16.32
CA ASN A 592 52.13 7.14 -16.36
C ASN A 592 52.76 7.04 -14.96
N ASP A 593 52.12 7.66 -13.96
CA ASP A 593 52.54 7.69 -12.55
C ASP A 593 51.45 7.10 -11.65
N ALA A 594 51.77 6.77 -10.40
CA ALA A 594 50.78 6.27 -9.44
C ALA A 594 49.97 7.45 -8.85
N PRO A 595 48.69 7.25 -8.47
CA PRO A 595 47.90 8.29 -7.83
C PRO A 595 48.47 8.65 -6.45
N SER A 596 48.30 9.91 -6.07
CA SER A 596 48.65 10.49 -4.78
C SER A 596 47.44 10.52 -3.85
N GLU A 597 47.63 10.81 -2.56
CA GLU A 597 46.54 10.92 -1.59
C GLU A 597 45.47 11.95 -2.00
N ASP A 598 45.86 13.01 -2.71
CA ASP A 598 44.95 14.05 -3.20
C ASP A 598 43.97 13.54 -4.30
N ASP A 599 44.28 12.40 -4.93
CA ASP A 599 43.42 11.76 -5.92
C ASP A 599 42.33 10.87 -5.27
N PHE A 600 42.26 10.82 -3.93
CA PHE A 600 41.32 9.98 -3.19
C PHE A 600 40.39 10.79 -2.28
N ILE A 601 39.18 10.27 -2.11
CA ILE A 601 38.18 10.76 -1.15
C ILE A 601 37.85 9.63 -0.17
N PHE A 602 37.80 9.93 1.13
CA PHE A 602 37.51 8.98 2.22
C PHE A 602 36.40 9.50 3.13
#